data_AF-A0A1G9DYV7-F1
#
_entry.id   AF-A0A1G9DYV7-F1
#
_cell.length_a   1.000
_cell.length_b   1.000
_cell.length_c   1.000
_cell.angle_alpha   90.00
_cell.angle_beta   90.00
_cell.angle_gamma   90.00
#
_symmetry.space_group_name_H-M   'P 1'
#
loop_
_entity.id
_entity.type
_entity.pdbx_description
1 polymer ?
#
loop_
_entity_poly.entity_id
_entity_poly.type
_entity_poly.pdbx_seq_one_letter_code
_entity_poly.pdbx_strand_id
1 'polypeptide(L)'
;MTDETRADIADAALGGESALLNAQDDFVAAAVDMAVETEQLDLPPARGGAEARREGERRIAGLPEEERIRIQRLQQELRMMGAEVWPVSRWWGYEIHLNESAALLSAEIPQLVGEMAGVVLGAGVAPAVERRVRDRAEWIASVARPYGVKLVSPWTAPGMLVPARQDGRTAGGARLYWAVHEPEEGWSPGQRFVEHFSVSGPALAVCRDRLHLVHRGDDSTLRWTVYDAEQGWSEDETFPSHLTDADPALAAYDGQLFCVHRGAGDDTSLWWTRWDGS
;
A
#
# COMPACT_ATOMS: atom_id res chain seq x y z
N MET A 1 -46.58 -1.87 -23.53
CA MET A 1 -46.26 -2.81 -22.44
C MET A 1 -45.38 -3.89 -23.04
N THR A 2 -44.05 -3.77 -22.87
CA THR A 2 -42.96 -4.78 -23.08
C THR A 2 -41.68 -4.12 -23.60
N ASP A 3 -41.08 -3.20 -22.84
CA ASP A 3 -39.68 -2.81 -23.09
C ASP A 3 -38.91 -2.65 -21.78
N GLU A 4 -39.51 -2.03 -20.75
CA GLU A 4 -38.90 -1.93 -19.40
C GLU A 4 -38.62 -3.30 -18.76
N THR A 5 -39.51 -4.28 -18.92
CA THR A 5 -39.33 -5.63 -18.34
C THR A 5 -38.16 -6.41 -18.96
N ARG A 6 -37.66 -6.02 -20.15
CA ARG A 6 -36.56 -6.73 -20.82
C ARG A 6 -35.18 -6.25 -20.32
N ALA A 7 -35.08 -4.99 -19.90
CA ALA A 7 -33.87 -4.44 -19.28
C ALA A 7 -33.65 -5.05 -17.89
N ASP A 8 -34.71 -5.14 -17.07
CA ASP A 8 -34.64 -5.68 -15.71
C ASP A 8 -34.26 -7.17 -15.67
N ILE A 9 -34.69 -7.96 -16.66
CA ILE A 9 -34.34 -9.39 -16.75
C ILE A 9 -32.88 -9.57 -17.19
N ALA A 10 -32.35 -8.68 -18.03
CA ALA A 10 -30.96 -8.74 -18.47
C ALA A 10 -29.99 -8.38 -17.32
N ASP A 11 -30.33 -7.38 -16.50
CA ASP A 11 -29.50 -6.95 -15.38
C ASP A 11 -29.49 -8.00 -14.24
N ALA A 12 -30.64 -8.63 -13.98
CA ALA A 12 -30.73 -9.75 -13.03
C ALA A 12 -29.99 -11.01 -13.51
N ALA A 13 -29.97 -11.28 -14.82
CA ALA A 13 -29.23 -12.40 -15.40
C ALA A 13 -27.71 -12.17 -15.32
N LEU A 14 -27.23 -10.97 -15.63
CA LEU A 14 -25.82 -10.59 -15.52
C LEU A 14 -25.33 -10.62 -14.06
N GLY A 15 -26.16 -10.16 -13.11
CA GLY A 15 -25.86 -10.26 -11.68
C GLY A 15 -25.81 -11.70 -11.18
N GLY A 16 -26.67 -12.58 -11.69
CA GLY A 16 -26.66 -14.01 -11.39
C GLY A 16 -25.45 -14.75 -11.97
N GLU A 17 -25.03 -14.41 -13.20
CA GLU A 17 -23.82 -14.97 -13.82
C GLU A 17 -22.55 -14.53 -13.07
N SER A 18 -22.45 -13.26 -12.68
CA SER A 18 -21.36 -12.75 -11.83
C SER A 18 -21.30 -13.44 -10.46
N ALA A 19 -22.44 -13.68 -9.82
CA ALA A 19 -22.50 -14.41 -8.55
C ALA A 19 -22.09 -15.88 -8.68
N LEU A 20 -22.46 -16.54 -9.77
CA LEU A 20 -22.07 -17.93 -10.05
C LEU A 20 -20.58 -18.06 -10.42
N LEU A 21 -20.03 -17.10 -11.17
CA LEU A 21 -18.59 -17.00 -11.45
C LEU A 21 -17.78 -16.85 -10.14
N ASN A 22 -18.26 -16.02 -9.21
CA ASN A 22 -17.60 -15.83 -7.91
C ASN A 22 -17.68 -17.09 -7.04
N ALA A 23 -18.83 -17.78 -7.03
CA ALA A 23 -19.00 -19.01 -6.24
C ALA A 23 -18.13 -20.18 -6.75
N GLN A 24 -17.81 -20.22 -8.04
CA GLN A 24 -16.91 -21.23 -8.62
C GLN A 24 -15.44 -20.92 -8.29
N ASP A 25 -15.09 -19.64 -8.15
CA ASP A 25 -13.79 -19.20 -7.68
C ASP A 25 -13.58 -19.45 -6.18
N ASP A 26 -14.63 -19.45 -5.36
CA ASP A 26 -14.55 -19.77 -3.92
C ASP A 26 -13.99 -21.19 -3.65
N PHE A 27 -14.34 -22.17 -4.49
CA PHE A 27 -13.83 -23.55 -4.33
C PHE A 27 -12.33 -23.68 -4.67
N VAL A 28 -11.86 -22.94 -5.68
CA VAL A 28 -10.45 -22.91 -6.03
C VAL A 28 -9.68 -22.02 -5.06
N ALA A 29 -10.29 -20.95 -4.55
CA ALA A 29 -9.78 -20.14 -3.45
C ALA A 29 -9.52 -21.01 -2.22
N ALA A 30 -10.42 -21.93 -1.86
CA ALA A 30 -10.19 -22.87 -0.75
C ALA A 30 -8.98 -23.81 -1.00
N ALA A 31 -8.74 -24.23 -2.24
CA ALA A 31 -7.58 -25.05 -2.59
C ALA A 31 -6.27 -24.24 -2.58
N VAL A 32 -6.34 -22.98 -3.00
CA VAL A 32 -5.25 -22.01 -2.89
C VAL A 32 -4.98 -21.68 -1.43
N ASP A 33 -6.00 -21.48 -0.61
CA ASP A 33 -5.90 -21.23 0.83
C ASP A 33 -5.23 -22.42 1.52
N MET A 34 -5.57 -23.65 1.15
CA MET A 34 -4.87 -24.84 1.65
C MET A 34 -3.39 -24.89 1.24
N ALA A 35 -3.05 -24.48 0.00
CA ALA A 35 -1.66 -24.39 -0.44
C ALA A 35 -0.89 -23.26 0.26
N VAL A 36 -1.55 -22.12 0.48
CA VAL A 36 -1.07 -20.99 1.28
C VAL A 36 -0.85 -21.43 2.73
N GLU A 37 -1.76 -22.18 3.33
CA GLU A 37 -1.63 -22.75 4.67
C GLU A 37 -0.42 -23.69 4.78
N THR A 38 -0.17 -24.51 3.75
CA THR A 38 1.05 -25.37 3.72
C THR A 38 2.35 -24.58 3.60
N GLU A 39 2.35 -23.41 2.96
CA GLU A 39 3.50 -22.50 2.93
C GLU A 39 3.62 -21.69 4.25
N GLN A 40 2.49 -21.37 4.89
CA GLN A 40 2.44 -20.71 6.20
C GLN A 40 2.88 -21.61 7.36
N LEU A 41 2.84 -22.93 7.22
CA LEU A 41 3.34 -23.85 8.26
C LEU A 41 4.86 -23.75 8.47
N ASP A 42 5.60 -23.27 7.47
CA ASP A 42 7.06 -23.06 7.54
C ASP A 42 7.46 -21.58 7.77
N LEU A 43 6.50 -20.66 7.85
CA LEU A 43 6.74 -19.21 7.96
C LEU A 43 5.93 -18.58 9.11
N PRO A 44 6.47 -17.60 9.85
CA PRO A 44 5.70 -16.90 10.89
C PRO A 44 4.43 -16.25 10.30
N PRO A 45 3.36 -16.06 11.10
CA PRO A 45 2.02 -15.71 10.60
C PRO A 45 2.05 -14.49 9.67
N ALA A 46 1.42 -14.66 8.51
CA ALA A 46 1.50 -13.80 7.33
C ALA A 46 1.42 -12.30 7.64
N ARG A 47 2.49 -11.56 7.28
CA ARG A 47 2.56 -10.09 7.38
C ARG A 47 2.29 -9.45 6.00
N GLY A 48 1.06 -9.64 5.52
CA GLY A 48 0.56 -9.40 4.14
C GLY A 48 1.31 -8.38 3.26
N GLY A 49 1.08 -7.07 3.44
CA GLY A 49 1.57 -6.06 2.48
C GLY A 49 3.04 -5.60 2.68
N ALA A 50 3.49 -5.44 3.93
CA ALA A 50 4.85 -4.95 4.21
C ALA A 50 5.93 -5.99 3.93
N GLU A 51 5.61 -7.28 4.04
CA GLU A 51 6.51 -8.37 3.66
C GLU A 51 6.54 -8.57 2.15
N ALA A 52 5.38 -8.54 1.49
CA ALA A 52 5.29 -8.57 0.04
C ALA A 52 6.10 -7.44 -0.61
N ARG A 53 6.03 -6.23 -0.04
CA ARG A 53 6.84 -5.10 -0.47
C ARG A 53 8.34 -5.34 -0.26
N ARG A 54 8.78 -5.77 0.94
CA ARG A 54 10.21 -6.08 1.22
C ARG A 54 10.75 -7.22 0.35
N GLU A 55 9.92 -8.20 0.02
CA GLU A 55 10.27 -9.26 -0.90
C GLU A 55 10.36 -8.75 -2.35
N GLY A 56 9.41 -7.92 -2.76
CA GLY A 56 9.43 -7.21 -4.03
C GLY A 56 10.69 -6.38 -4.21
N GLU A 57 11.02 -5.52 -3.23
CA GLU A 57 12.24 -4.69 -3.21
C GLU A 57 13.51 -5.53 -3.34
N ARG A 58 13.62 -6.64 -2.58
CA ARG A 58 14.76 -7.57 -2.69
C ARG A 58 14.87 -8.20 -4.07
N ARG A 59 13.76 -8.56 -4.70
CA ARG A 59 13.75 -9.13 -6.05
C ARG A 59 14.11 -8.07 -7.10
N ILE A 60 13.56 -6.87 -6.99
CA ILE A 60 13.87 -5.73 -7.88
C ILE A 60 15.37 -5.41 -7.86
N ALA A 61 16.00 -5.44 -6.68
CA ALA A 61 17.44 -5.21 -6.57
C ALA A 61 18.28 -6.21 -7.40
N GLY A 62 17.78 -7.44 -7.58
CA GLY A 62 18.42 -8.49 -8.38
C GLY A 62 18.13 -8.44 -9.89
N LEU A 63 17.24 -7.56 -10.36
CA LEU A 63 16.88 -7.46 -11.77
C LEU A 63 17.93 -6.70 -12.60
N PRO A 64 17.98 -6.93 -13.93
CA PRO A 64 18.75 -6.11 -14.86
C PRO A 64 18.41 -4.62 -14.76
N GLU A 65 19.37 -3.75 -15.04
CA GLU A 65 19.21 -2.29 -14.89
C GLU A 65 18.03 -1.72 -15.68
N GLU A 66 17.79 -2.23 -16.89
CA GLU A 66 16.65 -1.81 -17.73
C GLU A 66 15.30 -2.10 -17.07
N GLU A 67 15.17 -3.25 -16.42
CA GLU A 67 13.96 -3.66 -15.70
C GLU A 67 13.79 -2.86 -14.40
N ARG A 68 14.90 -2.56 -13.69
CA ARG A 68 14.87 -1.70 -12.50
C ARG A 68 14.35 -0.30 -12.82
N ILE A 69 14.86 0.32 -13.87
CA ILE A 69 14.40 1.65 -14.33
C ILE A 69 12.92 1.61 -14.70
N ARG A 70 12.48 0.54 -15.38
CA ARG A 70 11.07 0.37 -15.74
C ARG A 70 10.17 0.27 -14.51
N ILE A 71 10.57 -0.53 -13.51
CA ILE A 71 9.82 -0.66 -12.25
C ILE A 71 9.79 0.66 -11.48
N GLN A 72 10.90 1.38 -11.40
CA GLN A 72 10.95 2.68 -10.73
C GLN A 72 9.99 3.68 -11.35
N ARG A 73 9.91 3.73 -12.69
CA ARG A 73 8.94 4.58 -13.40
C ARG A 73 7.49 4.19 -13.07
N LEU A 74 7.16 2.90 -13.14
CA LEU A 74 5.81 2.41 -12.82
C LEU A 74 5.43 2.71 -11.37
N GLN A 75 6.36 2.52 -10.43
CA GLN A 75 6.17 2.86 -9.03
C GLN A 75 5.98 4.37 -8.82
N GLN A 76 6.73 5.21 -9.52
CA GLN A 76 6.56 6.66 -9.45
C GLN A 76 5.16 7.09 -9.93
N GLU A 77 4.68 6.51 -11.03
CA GLU A 77 3.34 6.77 -11.55
C GLU A 77 2.23 6.33 -10.58
N LEU A 78 2.36 5.12 -10.02
CA LEU A 78 1.46 4.63 -8.98
C LEU A 78 1.47 5.53 -7.74
N ARG A 79 2.65 5.99 -7.30
CA ARG A 79 2.80 6.90 -6.15
C ARG A 79 2.11 8.25 -6.35
N MET A 80 2.13 8.81 -7.57
CA MET A 80 1.41 10.06 -7.87
C MET A 80 -0.10 9.94 -7.65
N MET A 81 -0.65 8.71 -7.74
CA MET A 81 -2.06 8.41 -7.47
C MET A 81 -2.30 7.88 -6.05
N GLY A 82 -1.27 7.84 -5.20
CA GLY A 82 -1.33 7.20 -3.88
C GLY A 82 -1.50 5.67 -3.95
N ALA A 83 -1.37 5.06 -5.13
CA ALA A 83 -1.50 3.63 -5.37
C ALA A 83 -0.18 2.90 -5.13
N GLU A 84 -0.25 1.67 -4.63
CA GLU A 84 0.88 0.75 -4.58
C GLU A 84 0.49 -0.63 -5.09
N VAL A 85 1.40 -1.24 -5.86
CA VAL A 85 1.23 -2.56 -6.45
C VAL A 85 2.50 -3.37 -6.23
N TRP A 86 2.36 -4.51 -5.55
CA TRP A 86 3.48 -5.41 -5.25
C TRP A 86 3.17 -6.85 -5.65
N PRO A 87 3.68 -7.31 -6.81
CA PRO A 87 3.59 -8.70 -7.22
C PRO A 87 4.60 -9.58 -6.45
N VAL A 88 4.16 -10.75 -6.02
CA VAL A 88 4.96 -11.75 -5.33
C VAL A 88 4.74 -13.11 -5.98
N SER A 89 5.78 -13.66 -6.60
CA SER A 89 5.76 -15.03 -7.11
C SER A 89 5.94 -16.04 -5.97
N ARG A 90 5.10 -17.09 -6.00
CA ARG A 90 5.07 -18.26 -5.12
C ARG A 90 5.34 -19.51 -5.97
N TRP A 91 5.63 -20.64 -5.33
CA TRP A 91 5.86 -21.88 -6.09
C TRP A 91 4.57 -22.44 -6.71
N TRP A 92 3.41 -22.22 -6.09
CA TRP A 92 2.10 -22.66 -6.57
C TRP A 92 1.38 -21.63 -7.46
N GLY A 93 1.81 -20.36 -7.40
CA GLY A 93 1.13 -19.26 -8.08
C GLY A 93 1.78 -17.93 -7.80
N TYR A 94 0.98 -16.89 -7.69
CA TYR A 94 1.43 -15.56 -7.33
C TYR A 94 0.34 -14.78 -6.60
N GLU A 95 0.81 -13.74 -5.94
CA GLU A 95 0.00 -12.78 -5.22
C GLU A 95 0.29 -11.39 -5.79
N ILE A 96 -0.73 -10.54 -5.92
CA ILE A 96 -0.57 -9.12 -6.22
C ILE A 96 -1.18 -8.34 -5.07
N HIS A 97 -0.34 -7.65 -4.32
CA HIS A 97 -0.76 -6.88 -3.17
C HIS A 97 -1.04 -5.45 -3.62
N LEU A 98 -2.27 -5.00 -3.38
CA LEU A 98 -2.74 -3.65 -3.67
C LEU A 98 -3.01 -2.95 -2.34
N ASN A 99 -2.47 -1.74 -2.15
CA ASN A 99 -2.93 -0.89 -1.06
C ASN A 99 -4.40 -0.47 -1.28
N GLU A 100 -5.03 0.14 -0.28
CA GLU A 100 -6.43 0.56 -0.38
C GLU A 100 -6.68 1.48 -1.58
N SER A 101 -5.82 2.48 -1.78
CA SER A 101 -5.93 3.40 -2.92
C SER A 101 -5.83 2.66 -4.26
N ALA A 102 -4.84 1.79 -4.45
CA ALA A 102 -4.69 1.02 -5.70
C ALA A 102 -5.89 0.11 -5.98
N ALA A 103 -6.49 -0.44 -4.93
CA ALA A 103 -7.67 -1.28 -5.07
C ALA A 103 -8.92 -0.45 -5.41
N LEU A 104 -9.07 0.74 -4.84
CA LEU A 104 -10.13 1.69 -5.20
C LEU A 104 -9.97 2.20 -6.64
N LEU A 105 -8.72 2.43 -7.08
CA LEU A 105 -8.39 2.87 -8.43
C LEU A 105 -8.28 1.70 -9.43
N SER A 106 -8.66 0.48 -9.05
CA SER A 106 -8.43 -0.73 -9.87
C SER A 106 -9.08 -0.69 -11.27
N ALA A 107 -10.10 0.17 -11.46
CA ALA A 107 -10.68 0.45 -12.76
C ALA A 107 -9.78 1.35 -13.65
N GLU A 108 -8.99 2.23 -13.04
CA GLU A 108 -8.13 3.21 -13.73
C GLU A 108 -6.69 2.73 -13.91
N ILE A 109 -6.19 1.85 -13.04
CA ILE A 109 -4.80 1.36 -13.08
C ILE A 109 -4.58 -0.08 -13.61
N PRO A 110 -5.48 -0.75 -14.37
CA PRO A 110 -5.29 -2.16 -14.71
C PRO A 110 -4.03 -2.38 -15.57
N GLN A 111 -3.67 -1.43 -16.43
CA GLN A 111 -2.44 -1.47 -17.22
C GLN A 111 -1.20 -1.44 -16.33
N LEU A 112 -1.16 -0.53 -15.36
CA LEU A 112 -0.02 -0.41 -14.43
C LEU A 112 0.12 -1.67 -13.57
N VAL A 113 -0.99 -2.25 -13.12
CA VAL A 113 -0.98 -3.52 -12.37
C VAL A 113 -0.48 -4.67 -13.24
N GLY A 114 -0.95 -4.75 -14.49
CA GLY A 114 -0.50 -5.75 -15.46
C GLY A 114 0.97 -5.62 -15.81
N GLU A 115 1.47 -4.41 -16.06
CA GLU A 115 2.87 -4.15 -16.34
C GLU A 115 3.77 -4.47 -15.16
N MET A 116 3.41 -4.03 -13.95
CA MET A 116 4.13 -4.37 -12.72
C MET A 116 4.22 -5.89 -12.53
N ALA A 117 3.09 -6.60 -12.68
CA ALA A 117 3.06 -8.06 -12.64
C ALA A 117 3.92 -8.68 -13.75
N GLY A 118 3.92 -8.11 -14.95
CA GLY A 118 4.70 -8.59 -16.08
C GLY A 118 6.21 -8.53 -15.86
N VAL A 119 6.72 -7.47 -15.24
CA VAL A 119 8.16 -7.37 -14.96
C VAL A 119 8.58 -8.38 -13.89
N VAL A 120 7.77 -8.56 -12.84
CA VAL A 120 8.15 -9.39 -11.68
C VAL A 120 7.83 -10.89 -11.86
N LEU A 121 6.71 -11.20 -12.52
CA LEU A 121 6.17 -12.57 -12.65
C LEU A 121 6.36 -13.15 -14.06
N GLY A 122 6.75 -12.30 -15.03
CA GLY A 122 6.96 -12.67 -16.43
C GLY A 122 5.91 -12.08 -17.38
N ALA A 123 6.36 -11.68 -18.57
CA ALA A 123 5.55 -10.95 -19.55
C ALA A 123 4.27 -11.66 -19.99
N GLY A 124 4.21 -12.99 -19.91
CA GLY A 124 3.02 -13.77 -20.27
C GLY A 124 1.83 -13.57 -19.33
N VAL A 125 2.08 -13.11 -18.10
CA VAL A 125 1.04 -12.92 -17.07
C VAL A 125 0.36 -11.55 -17.18
N ALA A 126 1.08 -10.54 -17.68
CA ALA A 126 0.62 -9.16 -17.75
C ALA A 126 -0.76 -8.98 -18.42
N PRO A 127 -1.04 -9.56 -19.61
CA PRO A 127 -2.33 -9.35 -20.28
C PRO A 127 -3.50 -10.00 -19.54
N ALA A 128 -3.25 -11.12 -18.86
CA ALA A 128 -4.25 -11.82 -18.06
C ALA A 128 -4.59 -11.02 -16.80
N VAL A 129 -3.57 -10.47 -16.14
CA VAL A 129 -3.72 -9.63 -14.94
C VAL A 129 -4.45 -8.34 -15.28
N GLU A 130 -4.01 -7.61 -16.31
CA GLU A 130 -4.65 -6.36 -16.72
C GLU A 130 -6.15 -6.55 -16.97
N ARG A 131 -6.49 -7.54 -17.82
CA ARG A 131 -7.88 -7.82 -18.16
C ARG A 131 -8.70 -8.13 -16.91
N ARG A 132 -8.17 -8.95 -16.01
CA ARG A 132 -8.91 -9.43 -14.86
C ARG A 132 -9.04 -8.41 -13.74
N VAL A 133 -8.04 -7.57 -13.53
CA VAL A 133 -8.15 -6.41 -12.64
C VAL A 133 -9.25 -5.47 -13.14
N ARG A 134 -9.31 -5.21 -14.45
CA ARG A 134 -10.36 -4.40 -15.07
C ARG A 134 -11.75 -5.02 -14.90
N ASP A 135 -11.91 -6.30 -15.23
CA ASP A 135 -13.19 -7.02 -15.15
C ASP A 135 -13.72 -7.10 -13.71
N ARG A 136 -12.83 -7.09 -12.71
CA ARG A 136 -13.16 -7.30 -11.29
C ARG A 136 -12.96 -6.06 -10.42
N ALA A 137 -12.80 -4.88 -11.01
CA ALA A 137 -12.47 -3.66 -10.28
C ALA A 137 -13.46 -3.37 -9.13
N GLU A 138 -14.76 -3.53 -9.37
CA GLU A 138 -15.80 -3.34 -8.33
C GLU A 138 -15.67 -4.36 -7.19
N TRP A 139 -15.41 -5.63 -7.51
CA TRP A 139 -15.22 -6.68 -6.50
C TRP A 139 -13.95 -6.42 -5.69
N ILE A 140 -12.85 -6.07 -6.36
CA ILE A 140 -11.57 -5.68 -5.76
C ILE A 140 -11.76 -4.51 -4.78
N ALA A 141 -12.42 -3.44 -5.22
CA ALA A 141 -12.69 -2.26 -4.40
C ALA A 141 -13.59 -2.59 -3.19
N SER A 142 -14.57 -3.49 -3.35
CA SER A 142 -15.48 -3.89 -2.26
C SER A 142 -14.77 -4.67 -1.14
N VAL A 143 -13.72 -5.42 -1.48
CA VAL A 143 -12.94 -6.24 -0.53
C VAL A 143 -11.85 -5.41 0.15
N ALA A 144 -11.33 -4.40 -0.52
CA ALA A 144 -10.12 -3.68 -0.12
C ALA A 144 -10.23 -2.86 1.17
N ARG A 145 -11.44 -2.46 1.58
CA ARG A 145 -11.58 -1.60 2.76
C ARG A 145 -11.40 -2.41 4.06
N PRO A 146 -10.65 -1.89 5.06
CA PRO A 146 -9.88 -0.63 5.10
C PRO A 146 -8.35 -0.82 4.95
N TYR A 147 -7.88 -1.95 4.40
CA TYR A 147 -6.47 -2.37 4.53
C TYR A 147 -5.76 -2.70 3.22
N GLY A 148 -6.45 -2.55 2.08
CA GLY A 148 -6.02 -3.06 0.79
C GLY A 148 -6.49 -4.49 0.54
N VAL A 149 -6.05 -5.05 -0.59
CA VAL A 149 -6.45 -6.37 -1.03
C VAL A 149 -5.23 -7.14 -1.54
N LYS A 150 -5.24 -8.45 -1.31
CA LYS A 150 -4.33 -9.37 -1.95
C LYS A 150 -5.07 -10.11 -3.05
N LEU A 151 -4.65 -9.97 -4.29
CA LEU A 151 -5.18 -10.74 -5.41
C LEU A 151 -4.36 -12.01 -5.55
N VAL A 152 -5.02 -13.17 -5.59
CA VAL A 152 -4.33 -14.45 -5.61
C VAL A 152 -4.67 -15.25 -6.86
N SER A 153 -3.65 -15.78 -7.53
CA SER A 153 -3.80 -16.64 -8.70
C SER A 153 -2.82 -17.82 -8.66
N PRO A 154 -3.26 -19.06 -8.88
CA PRO A 154 -2.35 -20.17 -9.16
C PRO A 154 -1.73 -20.02 -10.56
N TRP A 155 -0.54 -20.60 -10.79
CA TRP A 155 0.11 -20.54 -12.11
C TRP A 155 -0.72 -21.20 -13.23
N THR A 156 -1.56 -22.18 -12.86
CA THR A 156 -2.46 -22.88 -13.78
C THR A 156 -3.67 -22.03 -14.19
N ALA A 157 -3.98 -20.96 -13.45
CA ALA A 157 -5.07 -20.02 -13.76
C ALA A 157 -4.65 -18.57 -13.41
N PRO A 158 -3.76 -17.95 -14.19
CA PRO A 158 -3.24 -16.60 -13.90
C PRO A 158 -4.36 -15.54 -13.86
N GLY A 159 -5.42 -15.72 -14.65
CA GLY A 159 -6.57 -14.81 -14.64
C GLY A 159 -7.56 -14.98 -13.49
N MET A 160 -7.24 -15.74 -12.43
CA MET A 160 -8.20 -15.97 -11.34
C MET A 160 -8.31 -14.76 -10.40
N LEU A 161 -7.18 -14.21 -9.95
CA LEU A 161 -7.04 -12.98 -9.16
C LEU A 161 -8.12 -12.85 -8.08
N VAL A 162 -8.27 -13.88 -7.25
CA VAL A 162 -9.26 -13.87 -6.16
C VAL A 162 -8.88 -12.77 -5.17
N PRO A 163 -9.75 -11.78 -4.92
CA PRO A 163 -9.48 -10.74 -3.94
C PRO A 163 -9.69 -11.30 -2.54
N ALA A 164 -8.59 -11.50 -1.81
CA ALA A 164 -8.60 -11.81 -0.40
C ALA A 164 -8.34 -10.53 0.41
N ARG A 165 -9.11 -10.31 1.48
CA ARG A 165 -8.85 -9.19 2.39
C ARG A 165 -7.42 -9.30 2.90
N GLN A 166 -6.68 -8.20 2.78
CA GLN A 166 -5.41 -8.12 3.46
C GLN A 166 -5.71 -7.97 4.96
N ASP A 167 -5.39 -9.00 5.75
CA ASP A 167 -5.62 -8.95 7.19
C ASP A 167 -4.86 -7.77 7.80
N GLY A 168 -5.62 -6.80 8.29
CA GLY A 168 -5.09 -5.61 8.98
C GLY A 168 -4.45 -5.91 10.32
N ARG A 169 -4.42 -7.18 10.77
CA ARG A 169 -3.75 -7.60 12.01
C ARG A 169 -2.24 -7.73 11.79
N THR A 170 -1.56 -6.61 11.65
CA THR A 170 -0.17 -6.53 12.14
C THR A 170 -0.24 -6.70 13.66
N ALA A 171 0.46 -7.68 14.21
CA ALA A 171 0.72 -7.74 15.64
C ALA A 171 1.32 -6.40 16.10
N GLY A 172 0.54 -5.57 16.80
CA GLY A 172 1.03 -4.52 17.69
C GLY A 172 1.65 -3.25 17.11
N GLY A 173 1.49 -2.90 15.82
CA GLY A 173 2.07 -1.65 15.27
C GLY A 173 1.06 -0.49 15.17
N ALA A 174 1.31 0.64 15.84
CA ALA A 174 0.59 1.88 15.60
C ALA A 174 0.89 2.41 14.18
N ARG A 175 -0.14 2.91 13.48
CA ARG A 175 -0.05 3.40 12.09
C ARG A 175 -0.37 4.89 12.03
N LEU A 176 0.31 5.60 11.13
CA LEU A 176 0.07 7.01 10.86
C LEU A 176 -0.95 7.18 9.72
N TYR A 177 -1.86 8.12 9.92
CA TYR A 177 -2.88 8.54 8.96
C TYR A 177 -2.90 10.06 8.90
N TRP A 178 -3.27 10.61 7.74
CA TRP A 178 -3.43 12.03 7.55
C TRP A 178 -4.73 12.32 6.80
N ALA A 179 -5.29 13.51 7.04
CA ALA A 179 -6.47 14.02 6.35
C ALA A 179 -6.30 15.54 6.21
N VAL A 180 -6.92 16.11 5.18
CA VAL A 180 -6.91 17.54 4.90
C VAL A 180 -8.31 18.06 5.13
N HIS A 181 -8.43 19.22 5.75
CA HIS A 181 -9.70 19.91 5.88
C HIS A 181 -9.79 21.03 4.86
N GLU A 182 -10.76 20.91 3.95
CA GLU A 182 -11.12 21.99 3.03
C GLU A 182 -12.35 22.74 3.57
N PRO A 183 -12.36 24.09 3.59
CA PRO A 183 -13.45 24.87 4.18
C PRO A 183 -14.85 24.58 3.63
N GLU A 184 -14.95 24.21 2.35
CA GLU A 184 -16.23 23.96 1.68
C GLU A 184 -16.60 22.47 1.58
N GLU A 185 -15.61 21.57 1.57
CA GLU A 185 -15.80 20.13 1.36
C GLU A 185 -15.66 19.30 2.66
N GLY A 186 -15.11 19.90 3.73
CA GLY A 186 -14.87 19.25 5.00
C GLY A 186 -13.57 18.44 5.03
N TRP A 187 -13.50 17.47 5.94
CA TRP A 187 -12.34 16.58 6.04
C TRP A 187 -12.33 15.57 4.90
N SER A 188 -11.18 15.44 4.23
CA SER A 188 -10.93 14.35 3.30
C SER A 188 -10.91 12.99 4.03
N PRO A 189 -11.17 11.88 3.32
CA PRO A 189 -10.99 10.55 3.89
C PRO A 189 -9.58 10.37 4.45
N GLY A 190 -9.45 9.68 5.58
CA GLY A 190 -8.15 9.40 6.19
C GLY A 190 -7.26 8.59 5.25
N GLN A 191 -6.18 9.21 4.79
CA GLN A 191 -5.19 8.59 3.92
C GLN A 191 -4.07 8.01 4.78
N ARG A 192 -3.67 6.78 4.46
CA ARG A 192 -2.60 6.10 5.18
C ARG A 192 -1.26 6.65 4.74
N PHE A 193 -0.36 6.91 5.69
CA PHE A 193 1.04 7.18 5.39
C PHE A 193 1.71 5.89 4.88
N VAL A 194 2.42 5.96 3.76
CA VAL A 194 3.04 4.78 3.15
C VAL A 194 4.56 4.90 3.17
N GLU A 195 5.22 3.74 3.31
CA GLU A 195 6.64 3.49 3.65
C GLU A 195 6.94 3.37 5.17
N HIS A 196 7.90 2.49 5.48
CA HIS A 196 8.64 2.23 6.73
C HIS A 196 8.09 2.60 8.12
N PHE A 197 6.78 2.61 8.37
CA PHE A 197 6.25 3.01 9.69
C PHE A 197 5.44 1.94 10.42
N SER A 198 6.04 1.44 11.51
CA SER A 198 5.43 1.62 12.83
C SER A 198 6.35 2.61 13.57
N VAL A 199 5.95 3.61 14.38
CA VAL A 199 5.07 3.63 15.57
C VAL A 199 4.59 5.09 15.82
N SER A 200 3.90 5.31 16.95
CA SER A 200 3.19 6.49 17.46
C SER A 200 3.98 7.81 17.58
N GLY A 201 3.22 8.91 17.78
CA GLY A 201 3.76 10.20 18.19
C GLY A 201 4.14 11.16 17.06
N PRO A 202 3.30 11.38 16.03
CA PRO A 202 3.67 12.31 14.97
C PRO A 202 3.67 13.75 15.48
N ALA A 203 4.66 14.52 15.06
CA ALA A 203 4.71 15.97 15.22
C ALA A 203 4.73 16.63 13.84
N LEU A 204 3.93 17.67 13.67
CA LEU A 204 3.76 18.39 12.40
C LEU A 204 4.06 19.87 12.57
N ALA A 205 4.77 20.45 11.61
CA ALA A 205 5.00 21.90 11.55
C ALA A 205 5.10 22.37 10.10
N VAL A 206 4.52 23.54 9.81
CA VAL A 206 4.69 24.19 8.51
C VAL A 206 5.94 25.07 8.57
N CYS A 207 6.88 24.86 7.65
CA CYS A 207 8.07 25.67 7.51
C CYS A 207 8.41 25.87 6.04
N ARG A 208 8.54 27.14 5.62
CA ARG A 208 8.81 27.53 4.23
C ARG A 208 7.82 26.92 3.25
N ASP A 209 6.53 27.08 3.55
CA ASP A 209 5.41 26.65 2.71
C ASP A 209 5.32 25.14 2.46
N ARG A 210 6.04 24.35 3.27
CA ARG A 210 5.98 22.89 3.25
C ARG A 210 5.63 22.37 4.62
N LEU A 211 4.91 21.26 4.66
CA LEU A 211 4.50 20.61 5.90
C LEU A 211 5.52 19.52 6.24
N HIS A 212 6.18 19.66 7.39
CA HIS A 212 7.20 18.73 7.88
C HIS A 212 6.58 17.84 8.94
N LEU A 213 6.80 16.54 8.81
CA LEU A 213 6.38 15.54 9.78
C LEU A 213 7.62 14.87 10.36
N VAL A 214 7.65 14.75 11.68
CA VAL A 214 8.65 13.99 12.43
C VAL A 214 7.94 12.97 13.30
N HIS A 215 8.45 11.75 13.34
CA HIS A 215 7.89 10.71 14.18
C HIS A 215 8.98 9.71 14.59
N ARG A 216 8.58 8.79 15.47
CA ARG A 216 9.44 7.70 15.94
C ARG A 216 9.30 6.47 15.04
N GLY A 217 10.43 5.86 14.69
CA GLY A 217 10.53 4.52 14.10
C GLY A 217 10.47 3.40 15.14
N ASP A 218 10.22 2.18 14.69
CA ASP A 218 10.14 0.97 15.52
C ASP A 218 11.47 0.57 16.17
N ASP A 219 12.56 0.91 15.51
CA ASP A 219 13.96 0.84 15.97
C ASP A 219 14.36 1.99 16.91
N SER A 220 13.38 2.75 17.42
CA SER A 220 13.58 3.97 18.21
C SER A 220 14.34 5.08 17.48
N THR A 221 14.54 4.99 16.16
CA THR A 221 15.12 6.09 15.38
C THR A 221 14.12 7.23 15.25
N LEU A 222 14.62 8.46 15.26
CA LEU A 222 13.82 9.61 14.87
C LEU A 222 13.86 9.74 13.34
N ARG A 223 12.71 9.97 12.72
CA ARG A 223 12.60 10.07 11.26
C ARG A 223 11.75 11.25 10.82
N TRP A 224 11.96 11.70 9.58
CA TRP A 224 11.28 12.86 9.03
C TRP A 224 10.90 12.68 7.56
N THR A 225 9.87 13.41 7.17
CA THR A 225 9.36 13.47 5.80
C THR A 225 8.67 14.82 5.58
N VAL A 226 8.60 15.26 4.32
CA VAL A 226 8.07 16.57 3.95
C VAL A 226 6.97 16.39 2.92
N TYR A 227 5.84 17.06 3.15
CA TYR A 227 4.77 17.16 2.19
C TYR A 227 4.93 18.43 1.35
N ASP A 228 4.90 18.21 0.05
CA ASP A 228 4.82 19.21 -1.00
C ASP A 228 3.46 19.05 -1.71
N ALA A 229 2.76 20.16 -1.99
CA ALA A 229 1.43 20.10 -2.59
C ALA A 229 1.44 19.58 -4.03
N GLU A 230 2.56 19.73 -4.76
CA GLU A 230 2.71 19.27 -6.14
C GLU A 230 3.24 17.83 -6.22
N GLN A 231 4.10 17.43 -5.27
CA GLN A 231 4.80 16.14 -5.31
C GLN A 231 4.35 15.12 -4.26
N GLY A 232 3.51 15.53 -3.30
CA GLY A 232 3.09 14.71 -2.18
C GLY A 232 4.16 14.59 -1.10
N TRP A 233 4.13 13.48 -0.35
CA TRP A 233 5.11 13.21 0.70
C TRP A 233 6.44 12.71 0.10
N SER A 234 7.55 13.23 0.63
CA SER A 234 8.91 12.75 0.32
C SER A 234 9.17 11.37 0.91
N GLU A 235 10.28 10.75 0.51
CA GLU A 235 10.80 9.56 1.19
C GLU A 235 11.05 9.83 2.69
N ASP A 236 10.94 8.77 3.48
CA ASP A 236 11.21 8.79 4.91
C ASP A 236 12.70 8.76 5.20
N GLU A 237 13.21 9.80 5.84
CA GLU A 237 14.62 9.96 6.12
C GLU A 237 14.92 9.86 7.63
N THR A 238 15.97 9.10 7.97
CA THR A 238 16.42 8.97 9.36
C THR A 238 17.21 10.20 9.79
N PHE A 239 16.96 10.70 11.01
CA PHE A 239 17.85 11.68 11.61
C PHE A 239 19.24 11.06 11.89
N PRO A 240 20.34 11.82 11.69
CA PRO A 240 21.68 11.33 12.01
C PRO A 240 21.87 11.12 13.52
N SER A 241 21.90 9.86 13.97
CA SER A 241 22.19 9.47 15.36
C SER A 241 21.20 9.99 16.42
N HIS A 242 19.95 10.27 16.04
CA HIS A 242 18.90 10.62 17.00
C HIS A 242 18.00 9.40 17.27
N LEU A 243 17.92 9.02 18.55
CA LEU A 243 17.02 7.98 19.03
C LEU A 243 16.03 8.56 20.04
N THR A 244 14.79 8.08 20.00
CA THR A 244 13.72 8.47 20.93
C THR A 244 12.85 7.27 21.30
N ASP A 245 12.51 7.18 22.58
CA ASP A 245 11.46 6.29 23.08
C ASP A 245 10.13 7.02 23.37
N ALA A 246 10.05 8.31 23.07
CA ALA A 246 8.86 9.12 23.27
C ALA A 246 8.42 9.82 21.98
N ASP A 247 7.22 10.39 22.02
CA ASP A 247 6.66 11.19 20.94
C ASP A 247 7.48 12.49 20.79
N PRO A 248 8.07 12.77 19.61
CA PRO A 248 8.76 14.03 19.35
C PRO A 248 7.81 15.24 19.36
N ALA A 249 8.39 16.43 19.46
CA ALA A 249 7.72 17.70 19.21
C ALA A 249 8.45 18.48 18.12
N LEU A 250 7.71 19.17 17.26
CA LEU A 250 8.24 19.94 16.14
C LEU A 250 7.59 21.31 16.10
N ALA A 251 8.40 22.35 15.91
CA ALA A 251 7.92 23.72 15.77
C ALA A 251 8.76 24.50 14.75
N ALA A 252 8.11 25.36 13.98
CA ALA A 252 8.79 26.32 13.12
C ALA A 252 8.94 27.66 13.85
N TYR A 253 10.14 28.23 13.83
CA TYR A 253 10.43 29.56 14.37
C TYR A 253 11.49 30.25 13.51
N ASP A 254 11.20 31.48 13.09
CA ASP A 254 12.11 32.32 12.28
C ASP A 254 12.64 31.63 11.00
N GLY A 255 11.77 30.88 10.32
CA GLY A 255 12.14 30.16 9.08
C GLY A 255 13.05 28.95 9.31
N GLN A 256 13.19 28.50 10.56
CA GLN A 256 13.91 27.31 10.98
C GLN A 256 12.96 26.32 11.64
N LEU A 257 13.28 25.02 11.58
CA LEU A 257 12.57 23.99 12.31
C LEU A 257 13.35 23.62 13.57
N PHE A 258 12.63 23.44 14.66
CA PHE A 258 13.15 22.95 15.93
C PHE A 258 12.44 21.65 16.28
N CYS A 259 13.21 20.60 16.51
CA CYS A 259 12.71 19.32 16.99
C CYS A 259 13.22 19.07 18.41
N VAL A 260 12.33 18.65 19.31
CA VAL A 260 12.64 18.25 20.67
C VAL A 260 12.17 16.82 20.86
N HIS A 261 13.02 15.97 21.45
CA HIS A 261 12.68 14.58 21.74
C HIS A 261 13.37 14.11 23.03
N ARG A 262 12.84 13.06 23.64
CA ARG A 262 13.52 12.36 24.73
C ARG A 262 14.58 11.41 24.14
N GLY A 263 15.63 11.09 24.90
CA GLY A 263 16.53 9.99 24.58
C GLY A 263 15.82 8.62 24.53
N ALA A 264 16.54 7.59 24.09
CA ALA A 264 16.07 6.20 24.06
C ALA A 264 16.76 5.35 25.13
N GLY A 265 16.14 4.24 25.52
CA GLY A 265 16.61 3.34 26.57
C GLY A 265 16.66 4.03 27.93
N ASP A 266 17.82 3.94 28.57
CA ASP A 266 18.08 4.55 29.89
C ASP A 266 18.29 6.07 29.81
N ASP A 267 18.45 6.64 28.61
CA ASP A 267 18.59 8.07 28.46
C ASP A 267 17.22 8.77 28.58
N THR A 268 17.01 9.43 29.72
CA THR A 268 15.80 10.21 29.97
C THR A 268 15.98 11.70 29.70
N SER A 269 17.09 12.11 29.11
CA SER A 269 17.39 13.51 28.81
C SER A 269 16.48 14.04 27.70
N LEU A 270 16.24 15.35 27.71
CA LEU A 270 15.63 16.06 26.59
C LEU A 270 16.72 16.56 25.65
N TRP A 271 16.59 16.18 24.39
CA TRP A 271 17.46 16.58 23.30
C TRP A 271 16.69 17.52 22.37
N TRP A 272 17.43 18.41 21.72
CA TRP A 272 16.87 19.27 20.70
C TRP A 272 17.83 19.38 19.53
N THR A 273 17.27 19.56 18.34
CA THR A 273 17.99 19.83 17.10
C THR A 273 17.26 20.88 16.29
N ARG A 274 17.98 21.54 15.37
CA ARG A 274 17.41 22.54 14.48
C ARG A 274 17.82 22.31 13.04
N TRP A 275 16.93 22.68 12.12
CA TRP A 275 17.21 22.71 10.69
C TRP A 275 16.97 24.11 10.15
N ASP A 276 17.97 24.66 9.45
CA ASP A 276 17.97 26.02 8.92
C ASP A 276 17.83 26.10 7.41
N GLY A 277 17.56 24.98 6.74
CA GLY A 277 17.36 24.95 5.29
C GLY A 277 18.51 24.42 4.46
N SER A 278 19.65 24.13 5.07
CA SER A 278 20.88 23.69 4.40
C SER A 278 21.52 22.49 5.07
#